data_AF-A0A6L5C3I4-F1
#
_entry.id   AF-A0A6L5C3I4-F1
#
_cell.length_a   1.000
_cell.length_b   1.000
_cell.length_c   1.000
_cell.angle_alpha   90.00
_cell.angle_beta   90.00
_cell.angle_gamma   90.00
#
_symmetry.space_group_name_H-M   'P 1'
#
loop_
_entity.id
_entity.type
_entity.pdbx_description
1 polymer ?
#
loop_
_entity_poly.entity_id
_entity_poly.type
_entity_poly.pdbx_seq_one_letter_code
_entity_poly.pdbx_strand_id
1 'polypeptide(L)'
;MFSRLNTLWTWLFYAMSWLVVLVLMLHYAFYDWLLITPIDVGGTFMGGGMATQLYLMGWTVATLGLIVAVLLRLPGALYGWIGAGLVPLGIGAWWQLNYPDNGEEVIYSTSPHEIGTVMLIGVMLLSSGLYFRAKRKRWALDREFMSVQFIVAMMLAAFFIGVPMAIYKQQNLPHCAFSKEGQQLTVCLGDDDNERVIVD
;
A
#
# COMPACT_ATOMS: atom_id res chain seq x y z
N MET A 1 27.32 8.83 29.54
CA MET A 1 27.21 8.18 28.21
C MET A 1 25.83 7.58 27.93
N PHE A 2 25.17 6.97 28.92
CA PHE A 2 23.82 6.35 28.80
C PHE A 2 22.70 7.29 28.31
N SER A 3 22.74 8.59 28.62
CA SER A 3 21.70 9.55 28.19
C SER A 3 21.64 9.75 26.67
N ARG A 4 22.79 9.75 25.98
CA ARG A 4 22.84 9.93 24.52
C ARG A 4 22.34 8.68 23.79
N LEU A 5 22.72 7.49 24.26
CA LEU A 5 22.28 6.21 23.70
C LEU A 5 20.76 6.05 23.81
N ASN A 6 20.18 6.42 24.95
CA ASN A 6 18.73 6.36 25.18
C ASN A 6 17.95 7.39 24.32
N THR A 7 18.56 8.53 24.02
CA THR A 7 18.00 9.55 23.11
C THR A 7 18.06 9.10 21.65
N LEU A 8 19.17 8.49 21.23
CA LEU A 8 19.31 7.91 19.89
C LEU A 8 18.32 6.76 19.67
N TRP A 9 18.16 5.89 20.67
CA TRP A 9 17.23 4.76 20.61
C TRP A 9 15.78 5.21 20.46
N THR A 10 15.36 6.21 21.23
CA THR A 10 14.01 6.78 21.11
C THR A 10 13.81 7.46 19.76
N TRP A 11 14.82 8.17 19.25
CA TRP A 11 14.74 8.78 17.92
C TRP A 11 14.59 7.75 16.80
N LEU A 12 15.38 6.67 16.84
CA LEU A 12 15.26 5.54 15.89
C LEU A 12 13.88 4.89 15.95
N PHE A 13 13.34 4.67 17.15
CA PHE A 13 11.99 4.13 17.33
C PHE A 13 10.92 5.01 16.66
N TYR A 14 10.99 6.34 16.89
CA TYR A 14 10.06 7.27 16.27
C TYR A 14 10.21 7.33 14.75
N ALA A 15 11.46 7.37 14.25
CA ALA A 15 11.74 7.38 12.82
C ALA A 15 11.21 6.12 12.12
N MET A 16 11.47 4.94 12.68
CA MET A 16 10.98 3.67 12.14
C MET A 16 9.45 3.59 12.18
N SER A 17 8.82 4.04 13.26
CA SER A 17 7.36 4.03 13.37
C SER A 17 6.71 4.96 12.35
N TRP A 18 7.26 6.17 12.14
CA TRP A 18 6.79 7.08 11.10
C TRP A 18 7.01 6.51 9.70
N LEU A 19 8.16 5.88 9.45
CA LEU A 19 8.45 5.21 8.19
C LEU A 19 7.39 4.15 7.88
N VAL A 20 7.08 3.27 8.84
CA VAL A 20 6.03 2.24 8.69
C VAL A 20 4.69 2.86 8.36
N VAL A 21 4.30 3.93 9.07
CA VAL A 21 3.03 4.63 8.80
C VAL A 21 3.00 5.23 7.40
N LEU A 22 4.10 5.84 6.93
CA LEU A 22 4.21 6.39 5.58
C LEU A 22 4.12 5.30 4.51
N VAL A 23 4.79 4.17 4.72
CA VAL A 23 4.74 3.03 3.78
C VAL A 23 3.33 2.44 3.72
N LEU A 24 2.66 2.26 4.86
CA LEU A 24 1.27 1.80 4.91
C LEU A 24 0.35 2.78 4.18
N MET A 25 0.52 4.08 4.40
CA MET A 25 -0.23 5.14 3.69
C MET A 25 -0.01 5.09 2.18
N LEU A 26 1.22 4.84 1.73
CA LEU A 26 1.54 4.73 0.32
C LEU A 26 0.87 3.50 -0.32
N HIS A 27 0.87 2.35 0.36
CA HIS A 27 0.15 1.16 -0.11
C HIS A 27 -1.36 1.42 -0.17
N TYR A 28 -1.90 2.09 0.85
CA TYR A 28 -3.32 2.44 0.90
C TYR A 28 -3.71 3.32 -0.29
N ALA A 29 -2.94 4.39 -0.55
CA ALA A 29 -3.14 5.27 -1.70
C ALA A 29 -2.96 4.56 -3.04
N PHE A 30 -2.00 3.65 -3.15
CA PHE A 30 -1.79 2.84 -4.35
C PHE A 30 -2.99 1.95 -4.65
N TYR A 31 -3.49 1.21 -3.66
CA TYR A 31 -4.66 0.34 -3.86
C TYR A 31 -5.94 1.14 -4.08
N ASP A 32 -6.17 2.23 -3.34
CA ASP A 32 -7.33 3.11 -3.57
C ASP A 32 -7.30 3.71 -4.97
N TRP A 33 -6.13 4.13 -5.45
CA TRP A 33 -5.98 4.64 -6.81
C TRP A 33 -6.39 3.57 -7.83
N LEU A 34 -5.85 2.35 -7.72
CA LEU A 34 -6.14 1.27 -8.66
C LEU A 34 -7.59 0.78 -8.60
N LEU A 35 -8.24 0.84 -7.44
CA LEU A 35 -9.63 0.41 -7.27
C LEU A 35 -10.64 1.49 -7.71
N ILE A 36 -10.32 2.77 -7.55
CA ILE A 36 -11.23 3.88 -7.86
C ILE A 36 -11.06 4.37 -9.30
N THR A 37 -9.89 4.21 -9.91
CA THR A 37 -9.64 4.66 -11.29
C THR A 37 -10.60 3.95 -12.26
N PRO A 38 -11.42 4.70 -13.03
CA PRO A 38 -12.29 4.15 -14.05
C PRO A 38 -11.44 3.82 -15.30
N ILE A 39 -10.80 2.66 -15.31
CA ILE A 39 -10.12 2.12 -16.49
C ILE A 39 -10.95 0.97 -17.05
N ASP A 40 -10.97 0.86 -18.37
CA ASP A 40 -11.56 -0.24 -19.09
C ASP A 40 -10.74 -1.52 -18.83
N VAL A 41 -11.31 -2.49 -18.11
CA VAL A 41 -10.73 -3.84 -17.95
C VAL A 41 -11.08 -4.66 -19.20
N GLY A 42 -10.47 -4.28 -20.31
CA GLY A 42 -10.72 -4.82 -21.64
C GLY A 42 -10.93 -6.35 -21.65
N GLY A 43 -12.13 -6.76 -22.03
CA GLY A 43 -12.41 -8.01 -22.75
C GLY A 43 -12.07 -9.35 -22.09
N THR A 44 -11.74 -9.42 -20.80
CA THR A 44 -11.42 -10.71 -20.16
C THR A 44 -12.13 -10.92 -18.83
N PHE A 45 -12.89 -12.01 -18.73
CA PHE A 45 -13.57 -12.48 -17.51
C PHE A 45 -12.60 -12.67 -16.31
N MET A 46 -11.30 -12.83 -16.60
CA MET A 46 -10.22 -12.97 -15.62
C MET A 46 -9.43 -11.67 -15.35
N GLY A 47 -9.40 -10.69 -16.27
CA GLY A 47 -8.53 -9.52 -16.15
C GLY A 47 -9.06 -8.41 -15.25
N GLY A 48 -10.39 -8.22 -15.21
CA GLY A 48 -11.01 -7.22 -14.35
C GLY A 48 -11.29 -7.71 -12.93
N GLY A 49 -11.93 -8.89 -12.81
CA GLY A 49 -12.35 -9.43 -11.51
C GLY A 49 -11.17 -9.89 -10.64
N MET A 50 -10.18 -10.57 -11.24
CA MET A 50 -9.07 -11.16 -10.47
C MET A 50 -8.07 -10.08 -10.03
N ALA A 51 -7.79 -9.07 -10.86
CA ALA A 51 -6.99 -7.92 -10.49
C ALA A 51 -7.67 -7.09 -9.38
N THR A 52 -8.96 -6.82 -9.51
CA THR A 52 -9.76 -6.12 -8.48
C THR A 52 -9.75 -6.90 -7.16
N GLN A 53 -9.89 -8.23 -7.19
CA GLN A 53 -9.77 -9.07 -6.00
C GLN A 53 -8.37 -8.99 -5.37
N LEU A 54 -7.30 -9.02 -6.16
CA LEU A 54 -5.94 -8.89 -5.67
C LEU A 54 -5.70 -7.52 -5.03
N TYR A 55 -6.18 -6.43 -5.63
CA TYR A 55 -6.06 -5.08 -5.06
C TYR A 55 -6.92 -4.91 -3.81
N LEU A 56 -8.12 -5.50 -3.75
CA LEU A 56 -8.95 -5.55 -2.54
C LEU A 56 -8.25 -6.35 -1.42
N MET A 57 -7.64 -7.49 -1.75
CA MET A 57 -6.83 -8.25 -0.79
C MET A 57 -5.65 -7.41 -0.29
N GLY A 58 -4.93 -6.73 -1.18
CA GLY A 58 -3.86 -5.81 -0.81
C GLY A 58 -4.33 -4.68 0.10
N TRP A 59 -5.48 -4.07 -0.23
CA TRP A 59 -6.11 -3.02 0.55
C TRP A 59 -6.54 -3.50 1.95
N THR A 60 -7.15 -4.69 2.05
CA THR A 60 -7.53 -5.27 3.35
C THR A 60 -6.31 -5.58 4.20
N VAL A 61 -5.23 -6.11 3.61
CA VAL A 61 -3.96 -6.36 4.30
C VAL A 61 -3.33 -5.04 4.79
N ALA A 62 -3.31 -3.99 3.96
CA ALA A 62 -2.85 -2.66 4.35
C ALA A 62 -3.69 -2.07 5.49
N THR A 63 -5.01 -2.23 5.42
CA THR A 63 -5.95 -1.81 6.48
C THR A 63 -5.67 -2.53 7.79
N LEU A 64 -5.47 -3.86 7.75
CA LEU A 64 -5.11 -4.65 8.93
C LEU A 64 -3.76 -4.19 9.52
N GLY A 65 -2.76 -3.94 8.68
CA GLY A 65 -1.48 -3.37 9.11
C GLY A 65 -1.64 -2.03 9.83
N LEU A 66 -2.52 -1.16 9.31
CA LEU A 66 -2.83 0.12 9.92
C LEU A 66 -3.61 -0.02 11.23
N ILE A 67 -4.57 -0.94 11.33
CA ILE A 67 -5.28 -1.28 12.57
C ILE A 67 -4.28 -1.73 13.64
N VAL A 68 -3.36 -2.63 13.29
CA VAL A 68 -2.31 -3.12 14.20
C VAL A 68 -1.44 -1.94 14.68
N ALA A 69 -1.04 -1.03 13.78
CA ALA A 69 -0.28 0.16 14.14
C ALA A 69 -1.04 1.08 15.12
N VAL A 70 -2.36 1.24 14.92
CA VAL A 70 -3.22 2.04 15.82
C VAL A 70 -3.43 1.37 17.17
N LEU A 71 -3.66 0.05 17.20
CA LEU A 71 -3.85 -0.73 18.43
C LEU A 71 -2.59 -0.76 19.29
N LEU A 72 -1.44 -0.98 18.66
CA LEU A 72 -0.13 -0.92 19.32
C LEU A 72 0.33 0.49 19.62
N ARG A 73 -0.45 1.51 19.26
CA ARG A 73 -0.19 2.91 19.58
C ARG A 73 1.13 3.42 19.00
N LEU A 74 1.50 2.96 17.81
CA LEU A 74 2.70 3.44 17.14
C LEU A 74 2.59 4.96 16.91
N PRO A 75 3.67 5.72 17.12
CA PRO A 75 3.65 7.15 16.86
C PRO A 75 3.43 7.38 15.36
N GLY A 76 2.54 8.31 15.03
CA GLY A 76 2.10 8.56 13.65
C GLY A 76 0.88 7.75 13.22
N ALA A 77 0.56 6.61 13.85
CA ALA A 77 -0.50 5.71 13.38
C ALA A 77 -1.90 6.36 13.33
N LEU A 78 -2.18 7.29 14.26
CA LEU A 78 -3.43 8.05 14.24
C LEU A 78 -3.52 9.01 13.03
N TYR A 79 -2.41 9.63 12.65
CA TYR A 79 -2.35 10.45 11.44
C TYR A 79 -2.49 9.58 10.19
N GLY A 80 -1.89 8.39 10.19
CA GLY A 80 -2.12 7.39 9.15
C GLY A 80 -3.60 6.98 9.06
N TRP A 81 -4.28 6.74 10.18
CA TRP A 81 -5.70 6.41 10.20
C TRP A 81 -6.59 7.52 9.65
N ILE A 82 -6.30 8.77 10.00
CA ILE A 82 -6.98 9.94 9.43
C ILE A 82 -6.67 10.05 7.93
N GLY A 83 -5.43 9.83 7.54
CA GLY A 83 -4.99 9.81 6.14
C GLY A 83 -5.71 8.75 5.32
N ALA A 84 -5.87 7.54 5.84
CA ALA A 84 -6.60 6.45 5.19
C ALA A 84 -8.08 6.79 4.93
N GLY A 85 -8.68 7.70 5.71
CA GLY A 85 -9.99 8.26 5.39
C GLY A 85 -9.97 9.36 4.32
N LEU A 86 -8.91 10.18 4.29
CA LEU A 86 -8.76 11.28 3.33
C LEU A 86 -8.40 10.83 1.92
N VAL A 87 -7.59 9.79 1.79
CA VAL A 87 -7.14 9.25 0.50
C VAL A 87 -8.31 8.85 -0.41
N PRO A 88 -9.27 8.00 0.00
CA PRO A 88 -10.38 7.61 -0.87
C PRO A 88 -11.34 8.78 -1.15
N LEU A 89 -11.42 9.77 -0.25
CA LEU A 89 -12.18 10.99 -0.49
C LEU A 89 -11.53 11.87 -1.55
N GLY A 90 -10.21 12.07 -1.49
CA GLY A 90 -9.47 12.88 -2.46
C GLY A 90 -9.47 12.24 -3.84
N ILE A 91 -9.17 10.93 -3.91
CA ILE A 91 -9.16 10.18 -5.17
C ILE A 91 -10.59 10.08 -5.73
N GLY A 92 -11.58 9.77 -4.90
CA GLY A 92 -12.98 9.70 -5.33
C GLY A 92 -13.52 11.04 -5.82
N ALA A 93 -13.25 12.15 -5.13
CA ALA A 93 -13.64 13.48 -5.57
C ALA A 93 -12.97 13.87 -6.90
N TRP A 94 -11.69 13.53 -7.07
CA TRP A 94 -10.98 13.76 -8.33
C TRP A 94 -11.66 13.03 -9.50
N TRP A 95 -12.02 11.76 -9.31
CA TRP A 95 -12.67 10.96 -10.36
C TRP A 95 -14.13 11.30 -10.58
N GLN A 96 -14.86 11.80 -9.58
CA GLN A 96 -16.21 12.33 -9.80
C GLN A 96 -16.20 13.60 -10.66
N LEU A 97 -15.17 14.45 -10.54
CA LEU A 97 -15.05 15.68 -11.32
C LEU A 97 -14.49 15.44 -12.73
N ASN A 98 -13.61 14.45 -12.88
CA ASN A 98 -12.92 14.13 -14.14
C ASN A 98 -13.39 12.79 -14.73
N TYR A 99 -14.62 12.39 -14.46
CA TYR A 99 -15.14 11.10 -14.92
C TYR A 99 -15.16 11.07 -16.46
N PRO A 100 -14.65 10.01 -17.11
CA PRO A 100 -14.62 9.93 -18.57
C PRO A 100 -16.05 9.91 -19.15
N ASP A 101 -16.34 10.84 -20.07
CA ASP A 101 -17.66 11.03 -20.71
C ASP A 101 -17.85 10.11 -21.94
N ASN A 102 -16.98 9.11 -22.10
CA ASN A 102 -16.89 8.28 -23.29
C ASN A 102 -17.92 7.13 -23.19
N GLY A 103 -19.18 7.42 -23.46
CA GLY A 103 -20.33 6.53 -23.20
C GLY A 103 -20.34 5.12 -23.85
N GLU A 104 -19.32 4.71 -24.61
CA GLU A 104 -19.27 3.40 -25.29
C GLU A 104 -18.14 2.47 -24.79
N GLU A 105 -17.10 2.97 -24.13
CA GLU A 105 -15.93 2.20 -23.66
C GLU A 105 -15.92 1.96 -22.13
N VAL A 106 -17.03 2.23 -21.44
CA VAL A 106 -17.07 2.38 -19.97
C VAL A 106 -17.90 1.27 -19.30
N ILE A 107 -18.42 0.31 -20.07
CA ILE A 107 -19.42 -0.71 -19.65
C ILE A 107 -18.95 -1.56 -18.46
N TYR A 108 -17.64 -1.76 -18.29
CA TYR A 108 -17.04 -2.55 -17.20
C TYR A 108 -16.18 -1.75 -16.22
N SER A 109 -16.27 -0.41 -16.24
CA SER A 109 -15.51 0.46 -15.34
C SER A 109 -16.29 0.79 -14.06
N THR A 110 -15.56 1.23 -13.02
CA THR A 110 -16.17 1.69 -11.76
C THR A 110 -17.14 2.84 -12.01
N SER A 111 -18.41 2.63 -11.68
CA SER A 111 -19.47 3.63 -11.88
C SER A 111 -19.34 4.81 -10.91
N PRO A 112 -19.86 6.00 -11.24
CA PRO A 112 -19.83 7.16 -10.33
C PRO A 112 -20.51 6.88 -8.98
N HIS A 113 -21.53 6.01 -8.97
CA HIS A 113 -22.19 5.57 -7.74
C HIS A 113 -21.26 4.72 -6.87
N GLU A 114 -20.49 3.79 -7.45
CA GLU A 114 -19.52 2.96 -6.72
C GLU A 114 -18.38 3.81 -6.13
N ILE A 115 -17.90 4.81 -6.87
CA ILE A 115 -16.96 5.81 -6.34
C ILE A 115 -17.56 6.50 -5.11
N GLY A 116 -18.84 6.88 -5.18
CA GLY A 116 -19.57 7.44 -4.04
C GLY A 116 -19.61 6.51 -2.82
N THR A 117 -19.80 5.20 -3.03
CA THR A 117 -19.78 4.23 -1.92
C THR A 117 -18.40 4.09 -1.27
N VAL A 118 -17.32 4.13 -2.06
CA VAL A 118 -15.95 4.11 -1.53
C VAL A 118 -15.64 5.38 -0.75
N MET A 119 -16.12 6.54 -1.24
CA MET A 119 -16.02 7.80 -0.51
C MET A 119 -16.72 7.74 0.86
N LEU A 120 -17.89 7.10 0.96
CA LEU A 120 -18.56 6.91 2.26
C LEU A 120 -17.73 6.09 3.25
N ILE A 121 -17.02 5.06 2.78
CA ILE A 121 -16.06 4.31 3.60
C ILE A 121 -14.94 5.25 4.10
N GLY A 122 -14.43 6.10 3.20
CA GLY A 122 -13.49 7.18 3.54
C GLY A 122 -14.01 8.11 4.65
N VAL A 123 -15.27 8.57 4.55
CA VAL A 123 -15.90 9.40 5.59
C VAL A 123 -15.99 8.65 6.92
N MET A 124 -16.36 7.37 6.92
CA MET A 124 -16.43 6.56 8.14
C MET A 124 -15.05 6.41 8.79
N LEU A 125 -14.01 6.14 8.01
CA LEU A 125 -12.64 6.06 8.51
C LEU A 125 -12.15 7.41 9.04
N LEU A 126 -12.38 8.50 8.31
CA LEU A 126 -12.00 9.84 8.71
C LEU A 126 -12.69 10.26 10.02
N SER A 127 -14.00 10.10 10.10
CA SER A 127 -14.78 10.44 11.29
C SER A 127 -14.37 9.60 12.50
N SER A 128 -14.10 8.30 12.32
CA SER A 128 -13.58 7.45 13.39
C SER A 128 -12.19 7.91 13.87
N GLY A 129 -11.29 8.29 12.95
CA GLY A 129 -9.96 8.80 13.27
C GLY A 129 -10.00 10.10 14.05
N LEU A 130 -10.84 11.04 13.62
CA LEU A 130 -11.06 12.31 14.32
C LEU A 130 -11.71 12.09 15.69
N TYR A 131 -12.66 11.16 15.80
CA TYR A 131 -13.27 10.79 17.09
C TYR A 131 -12.22 10.24 18.07
N PHE A 132 -11.39 9.28 17.63
CA PHE A 132 -10.32 8.73 18.45
C PHE A 132 -9.27 9.79 18.81
N ARG A 133 -8.97 10.74 17.91
CA ARG A 133 -8.09 11.87 18.19
C ARG A 133 -8.66 12.77 19.28
N ALA A 134 -9.93 13.15 19.16
CA ALA A 134 -10.60 14.04 20.12
C ALA A 134 -10.72 13.39 21.52
N LYS A 135 -10.97 12.08 21.58
CA LYS A 135 -11.15 11.36 22.85
C LYS A 135 -9.83 11.04 23.57
N ARG A 136 -8.68 11.12 22.89
CA ARG A 136 -7.38 10.83 23.49
C ARG A 136 -6.78 12.04 24.20
N LYS A 137 -6.93 12.08 25.53
CA LYS A 137 -6.06 12.90 26.40
C LYS A 137 -4.67 12.28 26.44
N ARG A 138 -3.68 12.98 25.87
CA ARG A 138 -2.22 12.72 25.89
C ARG A 138 -1.83 11.27 26.22
N TRP A 139 -1.70 10.44 25.19
CA TRP A 139 -1.09 9.12 25.32
C TRP A 139 0.39 9.28 25.70
N ALA A 140 0.68 9.08 26.99
CA ALA A 140 2.04 8.84 27.42
C ALA A 140 2.48 7.50 26.83
N LEU A 141 3.63 7.50 26.15
CA LEU A 141 4.19 6.29 25.59
C LEU A 141 4.61 5.39 26.75
N ASP A 142 4.01 4.21 26.83
CA ASP A 142 4.34 3.26 27.89
C ASP A 142 5.67 2.59 27.56
N ARG A 143 6.69 2.90 28.36
CA ARG A 143 8.08 2.52 28.08
C ARG A 143 8.27 1.01 28.14
N GLU A 144 7.39 0.30 28.85
CA GLU A 144 7.40 -1.16 28.97
C GLU A 144 7.04 -1.85 27.65
N PHE A 145 6.19 -1.22 26.82
CA PHE A 145 5.74 -1.77 25.54
C PHE A 145 6.58 -1.31 24.34
N MET A 146 7.55 -0.42 24.54
CA MET A 146 8.36 0.17 23.47
C MET A 146 9.16 -0.89 22.68
N SER A 147 9.65 -1.94 23.34
CA SER A 147 10.37 -3.04 22.68
C SER A 147 9.46 -3.85 21.76
N VAL A 148 8.26 -4.21 22.23
CA VAL A 148 7.25 -4.93 21.45
C VAL A 148 6.79 -4.09 20.26
N GLN A 149 6.50 -2.80 20.49
CA GLN A 149 6.14 -1.86 19.43
C GLN A 149 7.23 -1.75 18.35
N PHE A 150 8.51 -1.72 18.76
CA PHE A 150 9.62 -1.66 17.83
C PHE A 150 9.75 -2.94 16.99
N ILE A 151 9.61 -4.11 17.63
CA ILE A 151 9.64 -5.40 16.93
C ILE A 151 8.50 -5.47 15.90
N VAL A 152 7.29 -5.06 16.27
CA VAL A 152 6.15 -5.07 15.33
C VAL A 152 6.34 -4.03 14.22
N ALA A 153 6.85 -2.85 14.53
CA ALA A 153 7.19 -1.85 13.50
C ALA A 153 8.22 -2.42 12.51
N MET A 154 9.25 -3.12 13.00
CA MET A 154 10.23 -3.81 12.14
C MET A 154 9.59 -4.91 11.30
N MET A 155 8.67 -5.71 11.85
CA MET A 155 7.96 -6.74 11.10
C MET A 155 7.06 -6.14 10.01
N LEU A 156 6.32 -5.08 10.33
CA LEU A 156 5.50 -4.35 9.36
C LEU A 156 6.37 -3.74 8.27
N ALA A 157 7.49 -3.11 8.61
CA ALA A 157 8.45 -2.59 7.63
C ALA A 157 9.00 -3.70 6.74
N ALA A 158 9.44 -4.82 7.33
CA ALA A 158 9.96 -5.96 6.57
C ALA A 158 8.91 -6.54 5.62
N PHE A 159 7.65 -6.60 6.04
CA PHE A 159 6.56 -7.10 5.19
C PHE A 159 6.21 -6.11 4.08
N PHE A 160 5.85 -4.87 4.41
CA PHE A 160 5.36 -3.88 3.44
C PHE A 160 6.46 -3.26 2.57
N ILE A 161 7.73 -3.35 2.96
CA ILE A 161 8.85 -2.91 2.12
C ILE A 161 9.49 -4.12 1.44
N GLY A 162 9.76 -5.18 2.21
CA GLY A 162 10.49 -6.33 1.73
C GLY A 162 9.71 -7.15 0.70
N VAL A 163 8.39 -7.32 0.86
CA VAL A 163 7.59 -8.09 -0.11
C VAL A 163 7.55 -7.38 -1.47
N PRO A 164 7.16 -6.10 -1.59
CA PRO A 164 7.20 -5.40 -2.88
C PRO A 164 8.61 -5.36 -3.48
N MET A 165 9.64 -5.15 -2.66
CA MET A 165 11.02 -5.13 -3.14
C MET A 165 11.49 -6.49 -3.67
N ALA A 166 11.05 -7.60 -3.06
CA ALA A 166 11.33 -8.94 -3.54
C ALA A 166 10.63 -9.22 -4.87
N ILE A 167 9.37 -8.81 -5.02
CA ILE A 167 8.62 -8.92 -6.28
C ILE A 167 9.27 -8.08 -7.37
N TYR A 168 9.65 -6.84 -7.07
CA TYR A 168 10.34 -5.96 -8.02
C TYR A 168 11.66 -6.57 -8.52
N LYS A 169 12.44 -7.19 -7.61
CA LYS A 169 13.64 -7.93 -8.00
C LYS A 169 13.35 -9.14 -8.88
N GLN A 170 12.24 -9.82 -8.67
CA GLN A 170 11.81 -10.95 -9.52
C GLN A 170 11.42 -10.50 -10.93
N GLN A 171 10.80 -9.33 -11.06
CA GLN A 171 10.43 -8.76 -12.36
C GLN A 171 11.63 -8.28 -13.18
N ASN A 172 12.73 -7.89 -12.52
CA ASN A 172 13.97 -7.51 -13.19
C ASN A 172 14.87 -8.71 -13.56
N LEU A 173 14.45 -9.95 -13.29
CA LEU A 173 15.10 -11.09 -13.93
C LEU A 173 14.61 -11.15 -15.38
N PRO A 174 15.53 -11.24 -16.36
CA PRO A 174 15.13 -11.32 -17.76
C PRO A 174 14.17 -12.51 -17.93
N HIS A 175 13.18 -12.38 -18.80
CA HIS A 175 12.16 -13.41 -19.11
C HIS A 175 12.77 -14.64 -19.82
N CYS A 176 13.79 -15.23 -19.21
CA CYS A 176 14.55 -16.35 -19.71
C CYS A 176 14.70 -17.37 -18.58
N ALA A 177 14.14 -18.54 -18.78
CA ALA A 177 14.44 -19.70 -17.96
C ALA A 177 15.86 -20.22 -18.28
N PHE A 178 16.70 -20.34 -17.26
CA PHE A 178 18.00 -21.02 -17.31
C PHE A 178 17.94 -22.31 -16.50
N SER A 179 18.64 -23.36 -16.96
CA SER A 179 18.76 -24.63 -16.24
C SER A 179 19.68 -24.41 -15.04
N LYS A 180 19.67 -25.34 -14.08
CA LYS A 180 20.64 -25.33 -12.98
C LYS A 180 22.09 -25.46 -13.45
N GLU A 181 22.31 -25.93 -14.68
CA GLU A 181 23.63 -25.97 -15.35
C GLU A 181 23.95 -24.68 -16.14
N GLY A 182 23.09 -23.66 -16.10
CA GLY A 182 23.31 -22.38 -16.78
C GLY A 182 22.91 -22.36 -18.26
N GLN A 183 22.24 -23.41 -18.76
CA GLN A 183 21.77 -23.45 -20.15
C GLN A 183 20.45 -22.71 -20.32
N GLN A 184 20.36 -21.87 -21.36
CA GLN A 184 19.14 -21.13 -21.69
C GLN A 184 18.06 -22.07 -22.25
N LEU A 185 16.95 -22.25 -21.53
CA LEU A 185 15.83 -23.12 -21.93
C LEU A 185 14.74 -22.39 -22.71
N THR A 186 14.73 -21.05 -22.71
CA THR A 186 13.71 -20.24 -23.40
C THR A 186 14.35 -19.02 -24.04
N VAL A 187 13.83 -18.63 -25.21
CA VAL A 187 14.26 -17.40 -25.92
C VAL A 187 13.91 -16.20 -25.05
N CYS A 188 14.90 -15.36 -24.78
CA CYS A 188 14.72 -14.10 -24.07
C CYS A 188 13.92 -13.14 -24.94
N LEU A 189 12.63 -12.97 -24.66
CA LEU A 189 11.83 -11.89 -25.23
C LEU A 189 12.13 -10.64 -24.38
N GLY A 190 13.18 -9.91 -24.75
CA GLY A 190 13.39 -8.54 -24.27
C GLY A 190 12.48 -7.59 -25.03
N ASP A 191 12.03 -6.51 -24.38
CA ASP A 191 11.22 -5.43 -24.98
C ASP A 191 12.00 -4.60 -26.03
N ASP A 192 13.25 -4.95 -26.33
CA ASP A 192 14.10 -4.28 -27.32
C ASP A 192 14.62 -5.30 -28.35
N ASP A 193 14.27 -5.08 -29.63
CA ASP A 193 14.64 -5.94 -30.77
C ASP A 193 16.16 -6.04 -31.00
N ASN A 194 16.97 -5.25 -30.28
CA ASN A 194 18.43 -5.20 -30.39
C ASN A 194 19.22 -5.89 -29.27
N GLU A 195 18.60 -6.40 -28.21
CA GLU A 195 19.32 -7.18 -27.19
C GLU A 195 19.37 -8.68 -27.54
N ARG A 196 20.10 -8.99 -28.62
CA ARG A 196 20.62 -10.35 -28.81
C ARG A 196 21.80 -10.56 -27.88
N VAL A 197 21.53 -11.01 -26.65
CA VAL A 197 22.57 -11.57 -25.80
C VAL A 197 22.91 -12.96 -26.35
N ILE A 198 23.90 -13.02 -27.24
CA ILE A 198 24.59 -14.26 -27.59
C ILE A 198 25.62 -14.48 -26.48
N VAL A 199 25.38 -15.48 -25.63
CA VAL A 199 26.38 -15.97 -24.68
C VAL A 199 27.21 -17.02 -25.41
N ASP A 200 28.49 -16.73 -25.62
CA ASP A 200 29.51 -17.68 -26.11
C ASP A 200 29.99 -18.57 -24.94
#